data_AF-A0A270B3V2-F1
#
_entry.id   AF-A0A270B3V2-F1
#
_cell.length_a   1.000
_cell.length_b   1.000
_cell.length_c   1.000
_cell.angle_alpha   90.00
_cell.angle_beta   90.00
_cell.angle_gamma   90.00
#
_symmetry.space_group_name_H-M   'P 1'
#
loop_
_entity.id
_entity.type
_entity.pdbx_description
1 polymer ?
#
loop_
_entity_poly.entity_id
_entity_poly.type
_entity_poly.pdbx_seq_one_letter_code
_entity_poly.pdbx_strand_id
1 'polypeptide(L)' 'GLYKKARAGQLKNFTGIDSPYETPQKPEIHIHTTNMTPQQAADLIVNRLLG' A
#
# COMPACT_ATOMS: atom_id res chain seq x y z
N GLY A 1 -1.42 7.95 16.04
CA GLY A 1 -1.05 7.11 14.89
C GLY A 1 0.30 7.52 14.33
N LEU A 2 0.94 6.65 13.55
CA LEU A 2 2.27 6.88 12.95
C LEU A 2 2.31 8.16 12.10
N TYR A 3 1.31 8.35 11.23
CA TYR A 3 1.16 9.58 10.43
C TYR A 3 1.11 10.86 11.27
N LYS A 4 0.44 10.84 12.44
CA LYS A 4 0.38 12.00 13.35
C LYS A 4 1.76 12.34 13.92
N LYS A 5 2.56 11.33 14.29
CA LYS A 5 3.93 11.52 14.81
C LYS A 5 4.87 12.04 13.71
N ALA A 6 4.79 11.47 12.51
CA ALA A 6 5.59 11.89 11.37
C ALA A 6 5.27 13.34 10.94
N ARG A 7 4.00 13.72 10.83
CA ARG A 7 3.59 15.11 10.56
C ARG A 7 4.01 16.10 11.65
N ALA A 8 4.14 15.65 12.89
CA ALA A 8 4.66 16.45 14.00
C ALA A 8 6.20 16.51 14.04
N GLY A 9 6.92 15.93 13.06
CA GLY A 9 8.38 15.91 13.00
C GLY A 9 9.05 14.95 14.00
N GLN A 10 8.27 14.14 14.72
CA GLN A 10 8.74 13.23 15.76
C GLN A 10 9.23 11.88 15.20
N LEU A 11 8.97 11.60 13.93
CA LEU A 11 9.41 10.40 13.22
C LEU A 11 10.00 10.81 11.87
N LYS A 12 11.30 10.58 11.70
CA LYS A 12 12.07 10.91 10.49
C LYS A 12 12.02 9.78 9.47
N ASN A 13 12.27 10.11 8.22
CA ASN A 13 12.37 9.16 7.10
C ASN A 13 11.08 8.33 6.91
N PHE A 14 9.94 8.96 7.11
CA PHE A 14 8.63 8.36 6.98
C PHE A 14 8.16 8.40 5.52
N THR A 15 8.00 7.21 4.93
CA THR A 15 7.56 7.03 3.55
C THR A 15 6.21 7.72 3.29
N GLY A 16 6.13 8.52 2.23
CA GLY A 16 4.97 9.31 1.86
C GLY A 16 4.83 10.65 2.62
N ILE A 17 5.77 11.02 3.48
CA ILE A 17 5.85 12.35 4.11
C ILE A 17 7.19 13.02 3.80
N ASP A 18 8.28 12.54 4.39
CA ASP A 18 9.64 13.09 4.24
C ASP A 18 10.61 12.10 3.55
N SER A 19 10.12 10.92 3.17
CA SER A 19 10.80 9.94 2.33
C SER A 19 9.90 9.50 1.18
N PRO A 20 10.42 9.30 -0.05
CA PRO A 20 9.62 8.90 -1.19
C PRO A 20 9.15 7.43 -1.09
N TYR A 21 8.03 7.12 -1.76
CA TYR A 21 7.65 5.76 -2.09
C TYR A 21 7.92 5.52 -3.57
N GLU A 22 8.72 4.51 -3.88
CA GLU A 22 9.00 4.12 -5.27
C GLU A 22 7.96 3.09 -5.72
N THR A 23 6.97 3.55 -6.47
CA THR A 23 5.91 2.67 -7.00
C THR A 23 6.50 1.58 -7.91
N PRO A 24 6.09 0.30 -7.77
CA PRO A 24 6.54 -0.77 -8.65
C PRO A 24 6.19 -0.47 -10.11
N GLN A 25 7.19 -0.56 -11.02
CA GLN A 25 6.95 -0.32 -12.45
C GLN A 25 6.23 -1.49 -13.15
N LYS A 26 6.49 -2.72 -12.71
CA LYS A 26 5.94 -3.94 -13.30
C LYS A 26 5.49 -4.94 -12.23
N PRO A 27 4.46 -4.60 -11.43
CA PRO A 27 3.91 -5.55 -10.47
C PRO A 27 3.15 -6.67 -11.20
N GLU A 28 3.27 -7.91 -10.72
CA GLU A 28 2.52 -9.06 -11.23
C GLU A 28 1.00 -8.92 -11.02
N ILE A 29 0.63 -8.17 -9.98
CA ILE A 29 -0.73 -7.86 -9.56
C ILE A 29 -0.75 -6.50 -8.83
N HIS A 30 -1.77 -5.67 -9.09
CA HIS A 30 -1.96 -4.39 -8.40
C HIS A 30 -3.32 -4.34 -7.71
N ILE A 31 -3.34 -4.17 -6.39
CA ILE A 31 -4.56 -4.14 -5.57
C ILE A 31 -4.89 -2.70 -5.18
N HIS A 32 -5.96 -2.16 -5.77
CA HIS A 32 -6.49 -0.85 -5.43
C HIS A 32 -7.40 -0.93 -4.19
N THR A 33 -6.80 -0.90 -3.00
CA THR A 33 -7.49 -1.10 -1.71
C THR A 33 -8.55 -0.05 -1.39
N THR A 34 -8.58 1.10 -2.08
CA THR A 34 -9.63 2.13 -1.95
C THR A 34 -10.92 1.79 -2.70
N ASN A 35 -10.86 0.85 -3.65
CA ASN A 35 -11.95 0.56 -4.58
C ASN A 35 -12.60 -0.79 -4.32
N MET A 36 -12.13 -1.54 -3.34
CA MET A 36 -12.61 -2.89 -3.02
C MET A 36 -12.43 -3.21 -1.53
N THR A 37 -13.19 -4.19 -1.05
CA THR A 37 -13.04 -4.70 0.31
C THR A 37 -11.80 -5.61 0.43
N PRO A 38 -11.30 -5.84 1.65
CA PRO A 38 -10.22 -6.81 1.87
C PRO A 38 -10.55 -8.22 1.35
N GLN A 39 -11.81 -8.65 1.45
CA GLN A 39 -12.23 -9.97 0.95
C GLN A 39 -12.12 -10.02 -0.58
N GLN A 40 -12.62 -9.00 -1.28
CA GLN A 40 -12.52 -8.92 -2.75
C GLN A 40 -11.06 -8.90 -3.22
N ALA A 41 -10.18 -8.19 -2.50
CA ALA A 41 -8.74 -8.19 -2.79
C ALA A 41 -8.12 -9.59 -2.62
N ALA A 42 -8.47 -10.30 -1.55
CA ALA A 42 -7.99 -11.66 -1.31
C ALA A 42 -8.45 -12.62 -2.41
N ASP A 43 -9.73 -12.58 -2.78
CA ASP A 43 -10.29 -13.43 -3.84
C ASP A 43 -9.58 -13.16 -5.20
N LEU A 44 -9.30 -11.89 -5.51
CA LEU A 44 -8.56 -11.51 -6.72
C LEU A 44 -7.14 -12.10 -6.73
N ILE A 45 -6.43 -12.07 -5.59
CA ILE A 45 -5.09 -12.66 -5.46
C ILE A 45 -5.14 -14.18 -5.67
N VAL A 46 -6.09 -14.87 -5.02
CA VAL A 46 -6.24 -16.32 -5.14
C VAL A 46 -6.54 -16.73 -6.58
N ASN A 47 -7.48 -16.05 -7.23
CA ASN A 47 -7.84 -16.31 -8.62
C ASN A 47 -6.67 -16.08 -9.58
N ARG A 48 -5.80 -15.10 -9.31
CA ARG A 48 -4.62 -14.83 -10.13
C ARG A 48 -3.54 -15.92 -10.01
N LEU A 49 -3.46 -16.61 -8.87
CA LEU A 49 -2.44 -17.63 -8.60
C LEU A 49 -2.88 -19.04 -8.97
N LEU A 50 -4.18 -19.34 -8.85
CA LEU A 50 -4.72 -20.71 -8.97
C LEU A 50 -5.73 -20.89 -10.11
N GLY A 51 -6.18 -19.82 -10.77
CA GLY A 51 -7.07 -19.85 -11.93
C GLY A 51 -6.30 -19.80 -13.24
#